data_AF-A0A2W4NZQ8-F1
#
_entry.id   AF-A0A2W4NZQ8-F1
#
_cell.length_a   1.000
_cell.length_b   1.000
_cell.length_c   1.000
_cell.angle_alpha   90.00
_cell.angle_beta   90.00
_cell.angle_gamma   90.00
#
_symmetry.space_group_name_H-M   'P 1'
#
loop_
_entity.id
_entity.type
_entity.pdbx_description
1 polymer ?
#
loop_
_entity_poly.entity_id
_entity_poly.type
_entity_poly.pdbx_seq_one_letter_code
_entity_poly.pdbx_strand_id
1 'polypeptide(L)'
;MEAYIGLTGDGYWALFQEDASGEPVLLAVGDPFEPGDAIRPAVAALTEWAAAYGYRIVTPRYGLSEVSLEDLIEPEVFDEILGPAADMDDGG
;
A
#
# COMPACT_ATOMS: atom_id res chain seq x y z
N MET A 1 15.46 -7.63 7.52
CA MET A 1 14.13 -8.03 7.07
C MET A 1 13.94 -7.53 5.65
N GLU A 2 13.39 -8.37 4.77
CA GLU A 2 13.20 -8.03 3.36
C GLU A 2 11.76 -7.55 3.15
N ALA A 3 11.60 -6.52 2.32
CA ALA A 3 10.32 -5.92 1.98
C ALA A 3 10.25 -5.62 0.47
N TYR A 4 9.06 -5.46 -0.07
CA TYR A 4 8.85 -5.09 -1.48
C TYR A 4 7.73 -4.06 -1.60
N ILE A 5 7.81 -3.24 -2.65
CA ILE A 5 6.76 -2.28 -2.98
C ILE A 5 5.86 -2.92 -4.05
N GLY A 6 4.55 -2.84 -3.84
CA GLY A 6 3.53 -3.34 -4.76
C GLY A 6 2.37 -2.37 -4.93
N LEU A 7 1.53 -2.63 -5.94
CA LEU A 7 0.28 -1.91 -6.15
C LEU A 7 -0.88 -2.79 -5.67
N THR A 8 -1.75 -2.25 -4.82
CA THR A 8 -2.92 -2.97 -4.29
C THR A 8 -4.04 -3.05 -5.33
N GLY A 9 -5.02 -3.92 -5.11
CA GLY A 9 -6.23 -4.00 -5.95
C GLY A 9 -7.00 -2.69 -6.03
N ASP A 10 -6.96 -1.90 -4.96
CA ASP A 10 -7.58 -0.57 -4.83
C ASP A 10 -6.79 0.56 -5.49
N GLY A 11 -5.64 0.23 -6.08
CA GLY A 11 -4.79 1.20 -6.76
C GLY A 11 -3.99 2.09 -5.81
N TYR A 12 -3.45 1.55 -4.72
CA TYR A 12 -2.51 2.28 -3.86
C TYR A 12 -1.13 1.64 -3.88
N TRP A 13 -0.09 2.47 -3.82
CA TRP A 13 1.25 1.97 -3.56
C TRP A 13 1.35 1.49 -2.11
N ALA A 14 1.95 0.33 -1.90
CA ALA A 14 2.09 -0.24 -0.57
C ALA A 14 3.44 -0.94 -0.40
N LEU A 15 3.95 -0.93 0.83
CA LEU A 15 5.12 -1.68 1.25
C LEU A 15 4.67 -2.97 1.95
N PHE A 16 5.19 -4.09 1.49
CA PHE A 16 4.85 -5.42 1.98
C PHE A 16 6.09 -6.15 2.50
N GLN A 17 5.87 -7.08 3.42
CA GLN A 17 6.83 -8.10 3.84
C GLN A 17 6.18 -9.47 3.69
N GLU A 18 6.91 -10.47 3.20
CA GLU A 18 6.44 -11.85 3.25
C GLU A 18 6.70 -12.43 4.65
N ASP A 19 5.68 -13.06 5.24
CA ASP A 19 5.82 -13.79 6.51
C ASP A 19 6.54 -15.14 6.32
N ALA A 20 6.59 -15.98 7.36
CA ALA A 20 7.22 -17.29 7.28
C ALA A 20 6.50 -18.27 6.33
N SER A 21 5.23 -18.01 6.01
CA SER A 21 4.38 -18.77 5.09
C SER A 21 4.47 -18.26 3.66
N GLY A 22 5.12 -17.11 3.43
CA GLY A 22 5.14 -16.43 2.14
C GLY A 22 3.90 -15.56 1.90
N GLU A 23 3.09 -15.32 2.92
CA GLU A 23 1.90 -14.47 2.84
C GLU A 23 2.31 -13.00 2.97
N PRO A 24 1.73 -12.09 2.15
CA PRO A 24 2.07 -10.69 2.19
C PRO A 24 1.45 -10.01 3.41
N VAL A 25 2.30 -9.41 4.24
CA VAL A 25 1.92 -8.56 5.37
C VAL A 25 2.14 -7.11 4.97
N LEU A 26 1.10 -6.28 5.11
CA LEU A 26 1.17 -4.86 4.85
C LEU A 26 1.98 -4.14 5.94
N LEU A 27 2.97 -3.35 5.53
CA LEU A 27 3.81 -2.55 6.44
C LEU A 27 3.48 -1.06 6.39
N ALA A 28 3.22 -0.52 5.20
CA ALA A 28 2.88 0.88 5.00
C ALA A 28 2.07 1.08 3.71
N VAL A 29 1.21 2.10 3.71
CA VAL A 29 0.46 2.56 2.53
C VAL A 29 1.04 3.89 2.08
N GLY A 30 1.25 4.02 0.77
CA GLY A 30 1.70 5.24 0.10
C GLY A 30 0.56 5.90 -0.67
N ASP A 31 0.94 6.77 -1.61
CA ASP A 31 -0.03 7.52 -2.40
C ASP A 31 -0.89 6.61 -3.31
N PRO A 32 -2.13 7.03 -3.63
CA PRO A 32 -2.93 6.39 -4.68
C PRO A 32 -2.18 6.44 -6.03
N PHE A 33 -2.36 5.40 -6.81
CA PHE A 33 -1.87 5.31 -8.18
C PHE A 33 -2.87 5.96 -9.12
N GLU A 34 -2.45 7.03 -9.77
CA GLU A 34 -3.17 7.62 -10.88
C GLU A 34 -2.46 7.30 -12.21
N PRO A 35 -3.18 6.85 -13.25
CA PRO A 35 -2.60 6.65 -14.57
C PRO A 35 -1.98 7.94 -15.11
N GLY A 36 -0.66 7.93 -15.29
CA GLY A 36 0.10 9.10 -15.78
C GLY A 36 0.90 9.81 -14.70
N ASP A 37 0.72 9.47 -13.42
CA ASP A 37 1.48 10.05 -12.32
C ASP A 37 2.89 9.47 -12.17
N ALA A 38 3.74 10.27 -11.53
CA ALA A 38 5.11 9.89 -11.26
C ALA A 38 5.15 8.78 -10.19
N ILE A 39 5.53 7.57 -10.58
CA ILE A 39 5.77 6.44 -9.67
C ILE A 39 6.92 6.73 -8.68
N ARG A 40 7.86 7.59 -9.09
CA ARG A 40 9.10 7.89 -8.34
C ARG A 40 8.88 8.47 -6.94
N PRO A 41 8.04 9.51 -6.72
CA PRO A 41 7.77 10.04 -5.38
C PRO A 41 7.15 9.00 -4.44
N ALA A 42 6.13 8.25 -4.88
CA ALA A 42 5.50 7.22 -4.05
C ALA A 42 6.50 6.12 -3.64
N VAL A 43 7.33 5.66 -4.58
CA VAL A 43 8.40 4.69 -4.30
C VAL A 43 9.46 5.27 -3.36
N ALA A 44 9.82 6.54 -3.53
CA ALA A 44 10.79 7.22 -2.66
C ALA A 44 10.28 7.30 -1.21
N ALA A 45 9.04 7.73 -1.01
CA ALA A 45 8.43 7.82 0.32
C ALA A 45 8.41 6.46 1.05
N LEU A 46 7.99 5.39 0.35
CA LEU A 46 7.99 4.03 0.91
C LEU A 46 9.42 3.50 1.15
N THR A 47 10.38 3.89 0.32
CA THR A 47 11.81 3.52 0.51
C THR A 47 12.41 4.21 1.73
N GLU A 48 12.10 5.50 1.92
CA GLU A 48 12.54 6.25 3.10
C GLU A 48 11.94 5.68 4.39
N TRP A 49 10.65 5.34 4.37
CA TRP A 49 10.01 4.65 5.48
C TRP A 49 10.68 3.30 5.77
N ALA A 50 10.87 2.45 4.75
CA ALA A 50 11.52 1.16 4.92
C ALA A 50 12.92 1.30 5.57
N ALA A 51 13.71 2.26 5.10
CA ALA A 51 15.04 2.53 5.65
C ALA A 51 15.00 3.00 7.11
N ALA A 52 14.03 3.86 7.48
CA ALA A 52 13.86 4.35 8.84
C ALA A 52 13.56 3.23 9.86
N TYR A 53 12.90 2.16 9.41
CA TYR A 53 12.53 1.01 10.25
C TYR A 53 13.43 -0.22 10.03
N GLY A 54 14.52 -0.09 9.26
CA GLY A 54 15.52 -1.16 9.08
C GLY A 54 15.10 -2.27 8.10
N TYR A 55 14.14 -2.01 7.23
CA TYR A 55 13.75 -2.91 6.15
C TYR A 55 14.62 -2.70 4.91
N ARG A 56 15.00 -3.81 4.27
CA ARG A 56 15.72 -3.80 2.98
C ARG A 56 14.73 -4.08 1.87
N ILE A 57 14.59 -3.16 0.93
CA ILE A 57 13.76 -3.37 -0.27
C ILE A 57 14.49 -4.29 -1.24
N VAL A 58 13.90 -5.43 -1.59
CA VAL A 58 14.57 -6.46 -2.41
C VAL A 58 14.26 -6.39 -3.89
N THR A 59 13.05 -6.01 -4.30
CA THR A 59 12.70 -5.69 -5.69
C THR A 59 11.32 -5.03 -5.68
N PRO A 60 11.07 -3.94 -6.42
CA PRO A 60 9.69 -3.49 -6.61
C PRO A 60 8.93 -4.51 -7.46
N ARG A 61 7.83 -5.06 -6.92
CA ARG A 61 6.91 -5.93 -7.64
C ARG A 61 5.80 -5.05 -8.23
N TYR A 62 5.97 -4.63 -9.48
CA TYR A 62 4.94 -3.91 -10.23
C TYR A 62 3.91 -4.89 -10.80
N GLY A 63 3.19 -5.58 -9.93
CA GLY A 63 2.00 -6.36 -10.28
C GLY A 63 0.81 -5.77 -9.54
N LEU A 64 -0.36 -5.75 -10.18
CA LEU A 64 -1.62 -5.61 -9.45
C LEU A 64 -1.68 -6.81 -8.50
N SER A 65 -1.42 -6.59 -7.22
CA SER A 65 -1.71 -7.61 -6.21
C SER A 65 -3.21 -7.90 -6.30
N GLU A 66 -3.60 -9.18 -6.33
CA GLU A 66 -5.01 -9.61 -6.24
C GLU A 66 -5.61 -9.33 -4.84
N VAL A 67 -4.86 -8.65 -3.99
CA VAL A 67 -5.17 -8.39 -2.59
C VAL A 67 -5.59 -6.93 -2.46
N SER A 68 -6.81 -6.72 -1.95
CA SER A 68 -7.32 -5.41 -1.59
C SER A 68 -6.79 -4.98 -0.22
N LEU A 69 -6.64 -3.67 -0.01
CA LEU A 69 -6.25 -3.08 1.27
C LEU A 69 -7.27 -3.38 2.36
N GLU A 70 -8.56 -3.44 2.02
CA GLU A 70 -9.65 -3.79 2.93
C GLU A 70 -9.50 -5.20 3.54
N ASP A 71 -8.86 -6.13 2.83
CA ASP A 71 -8.60 -7.49 3.32
C ASP A 71 -7.37 -7.56 4.25
N LEU A 72 -6.49 -6.56 4.19
CA LEU A 72 -5.20 -6.53 4.88
C LEU A 72 -5.19 -5.63 6.12
N ILE A 73 -6.17 -4.74 6.25
CA ILE A 73 -6.26 -3.75 7.31
C ILE A 73 -7.59 -3.95 8.04
N GLU A 74 -7.60 -3.84 9.37
CA GLU A 74 -8.86 -3.83 10.12
C GLU A 74 -9.75 -2.66 9.66
N PRO A 75 -11.07 -2.86 9.51
CA PRO A 75 -11.97 -1.87 8.91
C PRO A 75 -11.93 -0.50 9.62
N GLU A 76 -11.77 -0.50 10.94
CA GLU A 76 -11.65 0.74 11.74
C GLU A 76 -10.37 1.53 11.42
N VAL A 77 -9.28 0.84 11.06
CA VAL A 77 -8.00 1.46 10.68
C VAL A 77 -8.03 1.93 9.22
N PHE A 78 -8.74 1.20 8.37
CA PHE A 78 -8.94 1.58 6.97
C PHE A 78 -9.69 2.92 6.86
N ASP A 79 -10.81 3.08 7.59
CA ASP A 79 -11.59 4.32 7.64
C ASP A 79 -10.81 5.50 8.25
N GLU A 80 -9.88 5.25 9.17
CA GLU A 80 -9.02 6.30 9.75
C GLU A 80 -7.97 6.81 8.75
N ILE A 81 -7.37 5.92 7.96
CA ILE A 81 -6.28 6.24 7.02
C ILE A 81 -6.81 6.87 5.73
N LEU A 82 -7.90 6.33 5.17
CA LEU A 82 -8.45 6.77 3.88
C LEU A 82 -9.65 7.71 4.02
N GLY A 83 -10.10 7.95 5.26
CA GLY A 83 -11.37 8.58 5.57
C GLY A 83 -12.51 7.57 5.39
N PRO A 84 -13.66 7.76 6.05
CA PRO A 84 -14.87 7.04 5.66
C PRO A 84 -15.01 7.32 4.17
N ALA A 85 -15.14 6.29 3.33
CA ALA A 85 -15.51 6.47 1.93
C ALA A 85 -16.73 7.38 1.95
N ALA A 86 -16.50 8.69 1.73
CA ALA A 86 -17.48 9.68 2.08
C ALA A 86 -18.59 9.49 1.07
N ASP A 87 -19.66 8.84 1.53
CA ASP A 87 -21.01 8.85 0.99
C ASP A 87 -21.12 9.85 -0.16
N MET A 88 -20.93 9.38 -1.39
CA MET A 88 -21.67 9.97 -2.50
C MET A 88 -23.11 9.47 -2.35
N ASP A 89 -23.76 9.92 -1.28
CA ASP A 89 -25.20 9.91 -1.11
C ASP A 89 -25.75 11.03 -2.00
N ASP A 90 -26.46 10.55 -3.01
CA ASP A 90 -27.48 11.22 -3.81
C ASP A 90 -28.25 12.30 -3.01
N GLY A 91 -28.16 13.58 -3.41
CA GLY A 91 -28.91 14.62 -2.70
C GLY A 91 -28.79 16.03 -3.27
N GLY A 92 -29.49 16.31 -4.38
CA GLY A 92 -29.71 17.67 -4.88
C GLY A 92 -30.39 17.76 -6.24
#